data_AF-A0A1Y3NCY6-F1
#
_entry.id   AF-A0A1Y3NCY6-F1
#
_cell.length_a   1.000
_cell.length_b   1.000
_cell.length_c   1.000
_cell.angle_alpha   90.00
_cell.angle_beta   90.00
_cell.angle_gamma   90.00
#
_symmetry.space_group_name_H-M   'P 1'
#
loop_
_entity.id
_entity.type
_entity.pdbx_description
1 polymer ?
#
loop_
_entity_poly.entity_id
_entity_poly.type
_entity_poly.pdbx_seq_one_letter_code
_entity_poly.pdbx_strand_id
1 'polypeptide(L)'
;MHNLDVTNEEDVKKFSREWFDLDVFFKSLAFEYLTGDWDSYWMLTTNFVMYDAPEESTDKTFKYYFIDQDFDLTFGIGLSSKVNLYGEAFPAQSYKTLVDRTWQVERYDGAKREAIDIFLRGGVTTEMFENHLIDIVKHVFNPVALGRRLSEYDRRYRDEIDWDYNIKRLHIGADPNKTRYVWTMNDYYENMESTPKASVKWGLKQWIKTRARAVADEFGFEWDAEPLDPIVKLPEEKDDGGNSISNLVDNTNYNNVGNNENKNEEQGPSASSAITIKSINVSFVFVILTSLVLGLYI
;
A
#
# COMPACT_ATOMS: atom_id res chain seq x y z
N MET A 1 20.82 17.33 0.94
CA MET A 1 20.04 17.59 -0.29
C MET A 1 20.55 18.79 -1.07
N HIS A 2 20.52 20.03 -0.55
CA HIS A 2 20.92 21.22 -1.34
C HIS A 2 22.39 21.24 -1.85
N ASN A 3 23.29 20.50 -1.21
CA ASN A 3 24.68 20.35 -1.64
C ASN A 3 24.89 19.24 -2.68
N LEU A 4 23.85 18.50 -3.04
CA LEU A 4 23.93 17.44 -4.05
C LEU A 4 23.92 18.05 -5.46
N ASP A 5 24.91 17.68 -6.27
CA ASP A 5 24.85 17.86 -7.71
C ASP A 5 24.07 16.69 -8.34
N VAL A 6 22.83 16.94 -8.71
CA VAL A 6 21.93 15.94 -9.33
C VAL A 6 22.33 15.54 -10.75
N THR A 7 23.30 16.24 -11.35
CA THR A 7 23.83 15.91 -12.68
C THR A 7 25.08 15.03 -12.61
N ASN A 8 25.66 14.86 -11.42
CA ASN A 8 26.85 14.05 -11.19
C ASN A 8 26.47 12.67 -10.62
N GLU A 9 26.68 11.62 -11.41
CA GLU A 9 26.30 10.25 -11.04
C GLU A 9 26.98 9.76 -9.75
N GLU A 10 28.24 10.11 -9.53
CA GLU A 10 28.99 9.67 -8.34
C GLU A 10 28.53 10.41 -7.08
N ASP A 11 28.19 11.70 -7.19
CA ASP A 11 27.61 12.46 -6.08
C ASP A 11 26.21 11.92 -5.73
N VAL A 12 25.39 11.58 -6.72
CA VAL A 12 24.06 10.96 -6.54
C VAL A 12 24.18 9.60 -5.88
N LYS A 13 25.06 8.72 -6.36
CA LYS A 13 25.31 7.40 -5.75
C LYS A 13 25.80 7.54 -4.31
N LYS A 14 26.72 8.47 -4.06
CA LYS A 14 27.24 8.74 -2.72
C LYS A 14 26.15 9.23 -1.80
N PHE A 15 25.36 10.21 -2.23
CA PHE A 15 24.23 10.72 -1.46
C PHE A 15 23.20 9.63 -1.16
N SER A 16 22.84 8.84 -2.17
CA SER A 16 21.89 7.74 -2.00
C SER A 16 22.38 6.75 -0.95
N ARG A 17 23.65 6.36 -1.02
CA ARG A 17 24.26 5.39 -0.10
C ARG A 17 24.42 5.92 1.32
N GLU A 18 24.78 7.18 1.50
CA GLU A 18 25.20 7.72 2.81
C GLU A 18 24.10 8.47 3.56
N TRP A 19 23.09 9.00 2.87
CA TRP A 19 22.14 9.96 3.46
C TRP A 19 20.68 9.59 3.26
N PHE A 20 20.26 9.29 2.04
CA PHE A 20 18.85 9.07 1.75
C PHE A 20 18.67 8.16 0.57
N ASP A 21 18.04 7.00 0.76
CA ASP A 21 17.86 6.03 -0.31
C ASP A 21 16.97 6.54 -1.44
N LEU A 22 17.60 6.93 -2.56
CA LEU A 22 16.88 7.49 -3.70
C LEU A 22 16.11 6.44 -4.50
N ASP A 23 16.54 5.17 -4.48
CA ASP A 23 15.85 4.10 -5.21
C ASP A 23 14.50 3.79 -4.54
N VAL A 24 14.49 3.62 -3.21
CA VAL A 24 13.23 3.44 -2.45
C VAL A 24 12.35 4.68 -2.57
N PHE A 25 12.92 5.87 -2.41
CA PHE A 25 12.15 7.11 -2.51
C PHE A 25 11.48 7.29 -3.88
N PHE A 26 12.21 7.09 -4.98
CA PHE A 26 11.64 7.25 -6.32
C PHE A 26 10.62 6.17 -6.67
N LYS A 27 10.75 4.94 -6.15
CA LYS A 27 9.71 3.91 -6.28
C LYS A 27 8.42 4.32 -5.55
N SER A 28 8.53 4.86 -4.34
CA SER A 28 7.38 5.41 -3.61
C SER A 28 6.73 6.56 -4.37
N LEU A 29 7.51 7.56 -4.82
CA LEU A 29 6.97 8.67 -5.61
C LEU A 29 6.30 8.20 -6.91
N ALA A 30 6.86 7.21 -7.59
CA ALA A 30 6.24 6.65 -8.79
C ALA A 30 4.90 6.01 -8.45
N PHE A 31 4.83 5.29 -7.33
CA PHE A 31 3.60 4.66 -6.88
C PHE A 31 2.53 5.68 -6.49
N GLU A 32 2.85 6.68 -5.66
CA GLU A 32 1.95 7.79 -5.32
C GLU A 32 1.39 8.49 -6.59
N TYR A 33 2.25 8.77 -7.58
CA TYR A 33 1.84 9.38 -8.85
C TYR A 33 0.88 8.48 -9.65
N LEU A 34 1.21 7.19 -9.76
CA LEU A 34 0.43 6.21 -10.53
C LEU A 34 -0.96 6.00 -9.91
N THR A 35 -1.03 5.85 -8.59
CA THR A 35 -2.28 5.71 -7.85
C THR A 35 -3.04 7.03 -7.73
N GLY A 36 -2.37 8.17 -7.95
CA GLY A 36 -2.93 9.50 -7.70
C GLY A 36 -3.28 9.69 -6.23
N ASP A 37 -2.40 9.19 -5.36
CA ASP A 37 -2.51 9.42 -3.94
C ASP A 37 -2.39 10.91 -3.66
N TRP A 38 -3.49 11.50 -3.21
CA TRP A 38 -3.55 12.95 -2.97
C TRP A 38 -3.32 13.30 -1.51
N ASP A 39 -3.29 12.30 -0.61
CA ASP A 39 -2.98 12.48 0.80
C ASP A 39 -1.57 11.96 1.14
N SER A 40 -0.70 11.92 0.13
CA SER A 40 0.70 11.47 0.24
C SER A 40 1.70 12.62 0.12
N TYR A 41 2.99 12.28 -0.03
CA TYR A 41 4.05 13.27 -0.14
C TYR A 41 3.87 14.25 -1.31
N TRP A 42 3.51 13.76 -2.51
CA TRP A 42 3.32 14.63 -3.68
C TRP A 42 2.38 15.80 -3.42
N MET A 43 1.22 15.54 -2.81
CA MET A 43 0.11 16.50 -2.85
C MET A 43 -0.20 17.14 -1.50
N LEU A 44 0.01 16.47 -0.36
CA LEU A 44 -0.27 17.04 0.97
C LEU A 44 0.88 16.90 1.99
N THR A 45 2.01 16.28 1.63
CA THR A 45 3.15 16.04 2.53
C THR A 45 2.77 15.24 3.79
N THR A 46 1.87 14.27 3.61
CA THR A 46 1.29 13.41 4.65
C THR A 46 1.52 11.93 4.33
N ASN A 47 1.14 11.06 5.26
CA ASN A 47 1.12 9.60 5.11
C ASN A 47 2.44 8.93 4.71
N PHE A 48 3.56 9.44 5.23
CA PHE A 48 4.86 8.76 5.14
C PHE A 48 5.59 8.82 6.48
N VAL A 49 6.55 7.91 6.63
CA VAL A 49 7.54 7.96 7.71
C VAL A 49 8.95 7.89 7.14
N MET A 50 9.89 8.47 7.87
CA MET A 50 11.32 8.37 7.59
C MET A 50 11.93 7.38 8.57
N TYR A 51 12.56 6.33 8.06
CA TYR A 51 13.29 5.36 8.87
C TYR A 51 14.79 5.67 8.81
N ASP A 52 15.39 6.05 9.94
CA ASP A 52 16.84 6.08 10.11
C ASP A 52 17.31 4.64 10.37
N ALA A 53 18.15 4.11 9.49
CA ALA A 53 18.76 2.79 9.62
C ALA A 53 20.08 2.90 10.40
N PRO A 54 20.10 2.72 11.74
CA PRO A 54 21.26 3.03 12.58
C PRO A 54 22.50 2.21 12.22
N GLU A 55 22.32 1.03 11.61
CA GLU A 55 23.39 0.14 11.15
C GLU A 55 24.09 0.63 9.87
N GLU A 56 23.45 1.51 9.09
CA GLU A 56 24.03 2.15 7.90
C GLU A 56 24.48 3.59 8.17
N SER A 57 23.99 4.17 9.27
CA SER A 57 24.40 5.48 9.77
C SER A 57 25.81 5.46 10.38
N THR A 58 26.50 6.60 10.32
CA THR A 58 27.85 6.79 10.88
C THR A 58 27.87 7.94 11.88
N ASP A 59 29.03 8.24 12.47
CA ASP A 59 29.20 9.44 13.29
C ASP A 59 29.01 10.76 12.51
N LYS A 60 28.99 10.70 11.18
CA LYS A 60 28.93 11.86 10.28
C LYS A 60 27.73 11.87 9.34
N THR A 61 27.02 10.75 9.21
CA THR A 61 25.95 10.57 8.23
C THR A 61 24.77 9.83 8.86
N PHE A 62 23.55 10.18 8.45
CA PHE A 62 22.33 9.48 8.83
C PHE A 62 21.69 8.93 7.57
N LYS A 63 21.55 7.61 7.46
CA LYS A 63 20.99 6.94 6.29
C LYS A 63 19.50 6.73 6.50
N TYR A 64 18.71 7.50 5.75
CA TYR A 64 17.26 7.44 5.80
C TYR A 64 16.66 6.62 4.65
N TYR A 65 15.56 5.95 4.95
CA TYR A 65 14.65 5.33 4.00
C TYR A 65 13.28 6.00 4.10
N PHE A 66 12.66 6.23 2.94
CA PHE A 66 11.28 6.70 2.85
C PHE A 66 10.35 5.50 2.91
N ILE A 67 9.32 5.56 3.75
CA ILE A 67 8.30 4.51 3.84
C ILE A 67 6.94 5.16 3.69
N ASP A 68 6.29 4.82 2.60
CA ASP A 68 4.98 5.32 2.22
C ASP A 68 3.87 4.53 2.92
N GLN A 69 2.75 5.18 3.23
CA GLN A 69 1.67 4.62 4.06
C GLN A 69 0.29 5.11 3.61
N ASP A 70 -0.75 4.44 4.11
CA ASP A 70 -2.16 4.89 4.02
C ASP A 70 -2.70 5.20 2.60
N PHE A 71 -2.62 4.21 1.71
CA PHE A 71 -3.03 4.31 0.30
C PHE A 71 -4.55 4.13 0.07
N ASP A 72 -5.41 4.38 1.05
CA ASP A 72 -6.86 4.19 0.90
C ASP A 72 -7.50 5.31 0.05
N LEU A 73 -6.92 6.52 0.06
CA LEU A 73 -7.36 7.70 -0.71
C LEU A 73 -6.72 7.79 -2.10
N THR A 74 -6.73 6.67 -2.80
CA THR A 74 -6.10 6.50 -4.12
C THR A 74 -7.12 6.24 -5.23
N PHE A 75 -6.66 6.16 -6.48
CA PHE A 75 -7.47 5.85 -7.67
C PHE A 75 -8.67 6.79 -7.84
N GLY A 76 -8.51 8.05 -7.41
CA GLY A 76 -9.53 9.09 -7.51
C GLY A 76 -10.58 9.10 -6.40
N ILE A 77 -10.44 8.25 -5.37
CA ILE A 77 -11.26 8.29 -4.16
C ILE A 77 -10.99 9.58 -3.41
N GLY A 78 -12.04 10.34 -3.09
CA GLY A 78 -11.94 11.55 -2.27
C GLY A 78 -11.24 12.74 -2.95
N LEU A 79 -10.84 12.60 -4.22
CA LEU A 79 -10.05 13.60 -4.92
C LEU A 79 -10.83 14.90 -5.13
N SER A 80 -10.45 15.95 -4.41
CA SER A 80 -11.12 17.26 -4.44
C SER A 80 -10.71 18.11 -5.64
N SER A 81 -11.51 19.13 -5.97
CA SER A 81 -11.18 20.09 -7.03
C SER A 81 -10.00 21.01 -6.69
N LYS A 82 -9.56 21.08 -5.42
CA LYS A 82 -8.34 21.81 -5.05
C LYS A 82 -7.08 21.08 -5.54
N VAL A 83 -7.13 19.75 -5.55
CA VAL A 83 -6.05 18.89 -6.01
C VAL A 83 -6.19 18.63 -7.52
N ASN A 84 -7.39 18.23 -7.94
CA ASN A 84 -7.69 17.91 -9.33
C ASN A 84 -7.97 19.17 -10.17
N LEU A 85 -6.92 19.65 -10.83
CA LEU A 85 -6.98 20.75 -11.78
C LEU A 85 -7.27 20.31 -13.23
N TYR A 86 -7.33 19.00 -13.49
CA TYR A 86 -7.43 18.41 -14.83
C TYR A 86 -8.81 17.80 -15.13
N GLY A 87 -9.75 17.86 -14.18
CA GLY A 87 -11.07 17.25 -14.31
C GLY A 87 -10.96 15.76 -14.60
N GLU A 88 -11.66 15.30 -15.63
CA GLU A 88 -11.68 13.90 -16.07
C GLU A 88 -10.33 13.42 -16.64
N ALA A 89 -9.45 14.34 -17.05
CA ALA A 89 -8.14 14.03 -17.60
C ALA A 89 -7.06 13.79 -16.52
N PHE A 90 -7.40 13.90 -15.23
CA PHE A 90 -6.45 13.74 -14.12
C PHE A 90 -5.63 12.43 -14.18
N PRO A 91 -6.20 11.25 -14.51
CA PRO A 91 -5.41 10.02 -14.61
C PRO A 91 -4.44 10.01 -15.79
N ALA A 92 -4.59 10.91 -16.76
CA ALA A 92 -3.73 11.03 -17.94
C ALA A 92 -2.67 12.15 -17.81
N GLN A 93 -2.69 12.94 -16.73
CA GLN A 93 -1.71 14.03 -16.56
C GLN A 93 -0.29 13.47 -16.40
N SER A 94 0.72 14.13 -16.98
CA SER A 94 2.13 13.80 -16.74
C SER A 94 2.54 14.20 -15.32
N TYR A 95 3.43 13.42 -14.69
CA TYR A 95 4.03 13.75 -13.39
C TYR A 95 4.78 15.10 -13.46
N LYS A 96 5.28 15.47 -14.65
CA LYS A 96 5.98 16.74 -14.91
C LYS A 96 5.13 17.96 -14.57
N THR A 97 3.81 17.81 -14.56
CA THR A 97 2.89 18.90 -14.16
C THR A 97 2.80 19.09 -12.63
N LEU A 98 3.35 18.17 -11.86
CA LEU A 98 3.41 18.19 -10.40
C LEU A 98 4.75 18.72 -9.88
N VAL A 99 5.81 18.66 -10.71
CA VAL A 99 7.14 19.21 -10.43
C VAL A 99 7.11 20.73 -10.54
N ASP A 100 7.78 21.45 -9.62
CA ASP A 100 7.83 22.92 -9.55
C ASP A 100 6.46 23.61 -9.46
N ARG A 101 5.40 22.84 -9.18
CA ARG A 101 4.07 23.38 -8.90
C ARG A 101 4.10 24.08 -7.54
N THR A 102 3.53 25.28 -7.48
CA THR A 102 3.21 25.89 -6.18
C THR A 102 2.03 25.17 -5.55
N TRP A 103 2.28 24.52 -4.43
CA TRP A 103 1.27 23.89 -3.58
C TRP A 103 0.72 24.91 -2.58
N GLN A 104 -0.36 24.53 -1.87
CA GLN A 104 -1.09 25.23 -0.80
C GLN A 104 -2.55 24.75 -0.86
N VAL A 105 -2.74 23.43 -0.90
CA VAL A 105 -4.06 22.79 -1.02
C VAL A 105 -4.86 23.02 0.27
N GLU A 106 -4.17 22.93 1.41
CA GLU A 106 -4.73 23.12 2.74
C GLU A 106 -3.99 24.21 3.53
N ARG A 107 -4.60 24.65 4.64
CA ARG A 107 -4.10 25.78 5.45
C ARG A 107 -2.64 25.63 5.92
N TYR A 108 -2.23 24.40 6.23
CA TYR A 108 -0.90 24.07 6.74
C TYR A 108 -0.03 23.35 5.70
N ASP A 109 -0.50 23.27 4.45
CA ASP A 109 0.26 22.71 3.36
C ASP A 109 1.37 23.68 2.92
N GLY A 110 2.60 23.16 2.83
CA GLY A 110 3.75 23.92 2.35
C GLY A 110 3.64 24.23 0.86
N ALA A 111 4.18 25.36 0.42
CA ALA A 111 4.08 25.78 -0.98
C ALA A 111 4.97 24.98 -1.95
N LYS A 112 5.87 24.14 -1.43
CA LYS A 112 6.90 23.44 -2.18
C LYS A 112 6.95 21.96 -1.79
N ARG A 113 7.54 21.16 -2.67
CA ARG A 113 7.88 19.75 -2.40
C ARG A 113 9.38 19.59 -2.57
N GLU A 114 10.13 20.09 -1.59
CA GLU A 114 11.57 20.35 -1.75
C GLU A 114 12.37 19.14 -2.27
N ALA A 115 12.03 17.90 -1.87
CA ALA A 115 12.69 16.71 -2.42
C ALA A 115 12.38 16.49 -3.89
N ILE A 116 11.10 16.63 -4.29
CA ILE A 116 10.68 16.57 -5.68
C ILE A 116 11.33 17.70 -6.49
N ASP A 117 11.26 18.93 -6.00
CA ASP A 117 11.79 20.12 -6.68
C ASP A 117 13.32 20.03 -6.87
N ILE A 118 14.04 19.39 -5.95
CA ILE A 118 15.50 19.18 -6.09
C ILE A 118 15.82 17.99 -6.98
N PHE A 119 15.17 16.84 -6.79
CA PHE A 119 15.56 15.60 -7.44
C PHE A 119 14.94 15.42 -8.84
N LEU A 120 13.82 16.07 -9.13
CA LEU A 120 13.11 15.92 -10.41
C LEU A 120 13.23 17.14 -11.34
N ARG A 121 14.09 18.12 -11.01
CA ARG A 121 14.40 19.28 -11.87
C ARG A 121 15.29 18.96 -13.09
N GLY A 122 15.65 17.70 -13.30
CA GLY A 122 16.55 17.23 -14.35
C GLY A 122 17.80 16.51 -13.80
N GLY A 123 18.56 15.92 -14.72
CA GLY A 123 19.80 15.18 -14.41
C GLY A 123 19.56 13.71 -14.05
N VAL A 124 20.57 13.11 -13.42
CA VAL A 124 20.64 11.67 -13.13
C VAL A 124 19.46 11.22 -12.27
N THR A 125 19.07 12.02 -11.27
CA THR A 125 17.96 11.66 -10.37
C THR A 125 16.60 11.66 -11.07
N THR A 126 16.40 12.51 -12.09
CA THR A 126 15.17 12.47 -12.89
C THR A 126 15.13 11.22 -13.76
N GLU A 127 16.25 10.85 -14.38
CA GLU A 127 16.36 9.60 -15.14
C GLU A 127 16.12 8.36 -14.25
N MET A 128 16.64 8.35 -13.01
CA MET A 128 16.35 7.28 -12.04
C MET A 128 14.84 7.14 -11.77
N PHE A 129 14.15 8.25 -11.50
CA PHE A 129 12.70 8.25 -11.29
C PHE A 129 11.94 7.78 -12.54
N GLU A 130 12.25 8.33 -13.71
CA GLU A 130 11.57 7.96 -14.96
C GLU A 130 11.80 6.47 -15.29
N ASN A 131 12.99 5.94 -15.03
CA ASN A 131 13.28 4.51 -15.18
C ASN A 131 12.42 3.63 -14.24
N HIS A 132 12.27 4.01 -12.96
CA HIS A 132 11.36 3.29 -12.06
C HIS A 132 9.90 3.40 -12.49
N LEU A 133 9.47 4.58 -12.93
CA LEU A 133 8.11 4.79 -13.41
C LEU A 133 7.82 3.91 -14.63
N ILE A 134 8.74 3.86 -15.60
CA ILE A 134 8.64 2.98 -16.77
C ILE A 134 8.61 1.51 -16.34
N ASP A 135 9.55 1.08 -15.51
CA ASP A 135 9.67 -0.31 -15.05
C ASP A 135 8.41 -0.79 -14.32
N ILE A 136 7.90 0.03 -13.38
CA ILE A 136 6.67 -0.24 -12.64
C ILE A 136 5.48 -0.33 -13.59
N VAL A 137 5.28 0.61 -14.53
CA VAL A 137 4.14 0.53 -15.45
C VAL A 137 4.28 -0.65 -16.40
N LYS A 138 5.49 -0.91 -16.92
CA LYS A 138 5.75 -1.99 -17.85
C LYS A 138 5.44 -3.36 -17.25
N HIS A 139 5.78 -3.57 -15.98
CA HIS A 139 5.76 -4.89 -15.36
C HIS A 139 4.66 -5.09 -14.31
N VAL A 140 4.17 -4.02 -13.67
CA VAL A 140 3.31 -4.10 -12.48
C VAL A 140 2.02 -3.29 -12.62
N PHE A 141 2.11 -1.98 -12.84
CA PHE A 141 0.98 -1.06 -12.90
C PHE A 141 0.44 -0.95 -14.34
N ASN A 142 -0.12 -2.05 -14.85
CA ASN A 142 -0.78 -2.07 -16.15
C ASN A 142 -2.02 -2.97 -16.12
N PRO A 143 -2.92 -2.88 -17.13
CA PRO A 143 -4.15 -3.66 -17.17
C PRO A 143 -3.96 -5.18 -17.12
N VAL A 144 -2.79 -5.70 -17.54
CA VAL A 144 -2.51 -7.13 -17.55
C VAL A 144 -2.11 -7.60 -16.15
N ALA A 145 -1.00 -7.07 -15.62
CA ALA A 145 -0.45 -7.51 -14.33
C ALA A 145 -1.38 -7.14 -13.15
N LEU A 146 -1.85 -5.89 -13.10
CA LEU A 146 -2.71 -5.43 -12.00
C LEU A 146 -4.14 -5.95 -12.17
N GLY A 147 -4.64 -6.05 -13.41
CA GLY A 147 -5.95 -6.64 -13.70
C GLY A 147 -6.07 -8.08 -13.20
N ARG A 148 -5.02 -8.90 -13.36
CA ARG A 148 -4.97 -10.24 -12.76
C ARG A 148 -5.08 -10.21 -11.25
N ARG A 149 -4.34 -9.31 -10.57
CA ARG A 149 -4.40 -9.15 -9.11
C ARG A 149 -5.78 -8.74 -8.64
N LEU A 150 -6.44 -7.83 -9.36
CA LEU A 150 -7.82 -7.42 -9.07
C LEU A 150 -8.81 -8.59 -9.21
N SER A 151 -8.66 -9.43 -10.24
CA SER A 151 -9.49 -10.64 -10.39
C SER A 151 -9.31 -11.62 -9.22
N GLU A 152 -8.10 -11.78 -8.69
CA GLU A 152 -7.88 -12.63 -7.52
C GLU A 152 -8.46 -12.03 -6.24
N TYR A 153 -8.42 -10.70 -6.08
CA TYR A 153 -9.06 -10.03 -4.96
C TYR A 153 -10.58 -10.12 -5.02
N ASP A 154 -11.18 -9.92 -6.21
CA ASP A 154 -12.60 -10.15 -6.42
C ASP A 154 -12.96 -11.61 -6.08
N ARG A 155 -12.27 -12.60 -6.68
CA ARG A 155 -12.50 -14.02 -6.38
C ARG A 155 -12.43 -14.33 -4.88
N ARG A 156 -11.47 -13.74 -4.17
CA ARG A 156 -11.23 -14.03 -2.75
C ARG A 156 -12.22 -13.35 -1.81
N TYR A 157 -12.62 -12.11 -2.09
CA TYR A 157 -13.32 -11.24 -1.14
C TYR A 157 -14.76 -10.91 -1.54
N ARG A 158 -15.20 -11.29 -2.74
CA ARG A 158 -16.52 -10.92 -3.28
C ARG A 158 -17.66 -11.33 -2.35
N ASP A 159 -17.61 -12.52 -1.77
CA ASP A 159 -18.69 -13.02 -0.92
C ASP A 159 -18.74 -12.28 0.44
N GLU A 160 -17.59 -11.89 1.00
CA GLU A 160 -17.51 -11.05 2.19
C GLU A 160 -17.99 -9.61 1.92
N ILE A 161 -17.70 -9.06 0.74
CA ILE A 161 -18.20 -7.75 0.32
C ILE A 161 -19.72 -7.79 0.15
N ASP A 162 -20.26 -8.83 -0.51
CA ASP A 162 -21.70 -9.02 -0.66
C ASP A 162 -22.39 -9.16 0.71
N TRP A 163 -21.80 -9.93 1.62
CA TRP A 163 -22.27 -10.02 2.99
C TRP A 163 -22.29 -8.64 3.67
N ASP A 164 -21.19 -7.88 3.65
CA ASP A 164 -21.09 -6.56 4.30
C ASP A 164 -22.08 -5.55 3.69
N TYR A 165 -22.32 -5.59 2.39
CA TYR A 165 -23.25 -4.68 1.72
C TYR A 165 -24.73 -4.99 2.03
N ASN A 166 -25.04 -6.24 2.40
CA ASN A 166 -26.40 -6.67 2.69
C ASN A 166 -26.72 -6.78 4.19
N ILE A 167 -25.75 -6.65 5.10
CA ILE A 167 -26.06 -6.69 6.54
C ILE A 167 -26.88 -5.48 7.00
N LYS A 168 -27.83 -5.73 7.91
CA LYS A 168 -28.49 -4.67 8.67
C LYS A 168 -27.47 -4.02 9.59
N ARG A 169 -27.07 -2.78 9.27
CA ARG A 169 -26.14 -2.01 10.10
C ARG A 169 -26.76 -1.74 11.48
N LEU A 170 -26.04 -2.13 12.54
CA LEU A 170 -26.46 -1.91 13.93
C LEU A 170 -26.27 -0.46 14.38
N HIS A 171 -25.27 0.20 13.80
CA HIS A 171 -24.96 1.61 14.04
C HIS A 171 -24.79 2.31 12.70
N ILE A 172 -25.36 3.50 12.57
CA ILE A 172 -25.16 4.37 11.41
C ILE A 172 -24.20 5.45 11.86
N GLY A 173 -22.93 5.34 11.45
CA GLY A 173 -21.94 6.38 11.68
C GLY A 173 -22.15 7.55 10.73
N ALA A 174 -23.02 8.50 11.07
CA ALA A 174 -23.07 9.85 10.48
C ALA A 174 -24.07 10.77 11.20
N ASP A 175 -23.81 12.08 11.08
CA ASP A 175 -24.75 13.18 11.30
C ASP A 175 -26.10 12.91 10.57
N PRO A 176 -27.25 12.91 11.27
CA PRO A 176 -28.56 12.59 10.69
C PRO A 176 -29.00 13.55 9.59
N ASN A 177 -28.31 14.68 9.42
CA ASN A 177 -28.64 15.70 8.42
C ASN A 177 -27.91 15.52 7.07
N LYS A 178 -27.04 14.52 6.92
CA LYS A 178 -26.31 14.27 5.66
C LYS A 178 -26.79 13.00 4.97
N THR A 179 -27.12 13.10 3.68
CA THR A 179 -27.43 11.93 2.85
C THR A 179 -26.17 11.09 2.66
N ARG A 180 -26.23 9.81 3.04
CA ARG A 180 -25.14 8.85 2.87
C ARG A 180 -25.32 8.11 1.54
N TYR A 181 -24.26 8.05 0.73
CA TYR A 181 -24.23 7.10 -0.38
C TYR A 181 -24.08 5.68 0.18
N VAL A 182 -25.00 4.80 -0.16
CA VAL A 182 -24.97 3.39 0.25
C VAL A 182 -24.48 2.59 -0.94
N TRP A 183 -23.28 2.03 -0.81
CA TRP A 183 -22.72 1.14 -1.81
C TRP A 183 -23.49 -0.18 -1.86
N THR A 184 -23.73 -0.64 -3.08
CA THR A 184 -24.36 -1.92 -3.40
C THR A 184 -23.38 -2.79 -4.18
N MET A 185 -23.68 -4.08 -4.34
CA MET A 185 -22.86 -4.95 -5.21
C MET A 185 -22.85 -4.50 -6.66
N ASN A 186 -23.94 -3.89 -7.16
CA ASN A 186 -23.93 -3.29 -8.50
C ASN A 186 -22.95 -2.12 -8.56
N ASP A 187 -22.88 -1.28 -7.52
CA ASP A 187 -21.90 -0.21 -7.48
C ASP A 187 -20.46 -0.74 -7.51
N TYR A 188 -20.20 -1.81 -6.76
CA TYR A 188 -18.91 -2.50 -6.76
C TYR A 188 -18.52 -2.97 -8.16
N TYR A 189 -19.37 -3.74 -8.86
CA TYR A 189 -19.04 -4.24 -10.20
C TYR A 189 -18.92 -3.12 -11.23
N GLU A 190 -19.84 -2.16 -11.20
CA GLU A 190 -19.84 -1.06 -12.16
C GLU A 190 -18.61 -0.15 -11.98
N ASN A 191 -18.22 0.15 -10.74
CA ASN A 191 -17.04 0.97 -10.45
C ASN A 191 -15.73 0.18 -10.58
N MET A 192 -15.71 -1.14 -10.38
CA MET A 192 -14.53 -1.95 -10.70
C MET A 192 -14.10 -1.74 -12.16
N GLU A 193 -15.07 -1.62 -13.08
CA GLU A 193 -14.82 -1.40 -14.50
C GLU A 193 -14.57 0.07 -14.85
N SER A 194 -15.62 0.92 -14.85
CA SER A 194 -15.53 2.28 -15.40
C SER A 194 -16.64 3.24 -14.98
N THR A 195 -17.66 2.78 -14.26
CA THR A 195 -18.80 3.64 -13.93
C THR A 195 -18.48 4.49 -12.71
N PRO A 196 -18.57 5.83 -12.81
CA PRO A 196 -18.36 6.73 -11.67
C PRO A 196 -19.37 6.48 -10.54
N LYS A 197 -18.93 6.63 -9.29
CA LYS A 197 -19.78 6.56 -8.08
C LYS A 197 -19.56 7.77 -7.19
N ALA A 198 -20.37 7.88 -6.14
CA ALA A 198 -20.19 8.97 -5.19
C ALA A 198 -18.77 8.91 -4.59
N SER A 199 -18.08 10.04 -4.62
CA SER A 199 -16.71 10.22 -4.11
C SER A 199 -15.61 9.47 -4.87
N VAL A 200 -15.90 8.82 -6.00
CA VAL A 200 -14.91 8.17 -6.87
C VAL A 200 -15.32 8.30 -8.35
N LYS A 201 -14.62 9.18 -9.07
CA LYS A 201 -15.05 9.59 -10.42
C LYS A 201 -14.69 8.63 -11.54
N TRP A 202 -13.73 7.73 -11.31
CA TRP A 202 -13.29 6.75 -12.30
C TRP A 202 -13.56 5.35 -11.79
N GLY A 203 -13.75 4.41 -12.71
CA GLY A 203 -13.63 3.02 -12.31
C GLY A 203 -12.17 2.63 -12.07
N LEU A 204 -11.93 1.62 -11.24
CA LEU A 204 -10.57 1.20 -10.88
C LEU A 204 -9.78 0.72 -12.11
N LYS A 205 -10.37 -0.17 -12.92
CA LYS A 205 -9.74 -0.63 -14.18
C LYS A 205 -9.59 0.49 -15.20
N GLN A 206 -10.57 1.40 -15.27
CA GLN A 206 -10.48 2.61 -16.10
C GLN A 206 -9.28 3.49 -15.68
N TRP A 207 -9.10 3.74 -14.39
CA TRP A 207 -7.97 4.53 -13.87
C TRP A 207 -6.64 3.90 -14.27
N ILE A 208 -6.46 2.61 -13.94
CA ILE A 208 -5.23 1.86 -14.21
C ILE A 208 -4.89 1.90 -15.70
N LYS A 209 -5.87 1.61 -16.57
CA LYS A 209 -5.67 1.64 -18.02
C LYS A 209 -5.32 3.03 -18.53
N THR A 210 -5.99 4.07 -18.03
CA THR A 210 -5.76 5.44 -18.49
C THR A 210 -4.38 5.93 -18.06
N ARG A 211 -4.01 5.73 -16.79
CA ARG A 211 -2.69 6.11 -16.26
C ARG A 211 -1.54 5.34 -16.92
N ALA A 212 -1.65 4.02 -17.00
CA ALA A 212 -0.63 3.19 -17.64
C ALA A 212 -0.41 3.57 -19.11
N ARG A 213 -1.51 3.85 -19.83
CA ARG A 213 -1.43 4.30 -21.23
C ARG A 213 -0.77 5.66 -21.38
N ALA A 214 -1.14 6.64 -20.54
CA ALA A 214 -0.53 7.96 -20.60
C ALA A 214 1.00 7.90 -20.37
N VAL A 215 1.45 7.10 -19.40
CA VAL A 215 2.89 6.90 -19.15
C VAL A 215 3.56 6.15 -20.31
N ALA A 216 2.96 5.07 -20.80
CA ALA A 216 3.48 4.30 -21.94
C ALA A 216 3.64 5.17 -23.20
N ASP A 217 2.64 6.02 -23.49
CA ASP A 217 2.65 6.95 -24.62
C ASP A 217 3.69 8.07 -24.42
N GLU A 218 3.83 8.61 -23.19
CA GLU A 218 4.82 9.66 -22.87
C GLU A 218 6.26 9.17 -23.08
N PHE A 219 6.56 7.92 -22.72
CA PHE A 219 7.92 7.36 -22.76
C PHE A 219 8.18 6.40 -23.92
N GLY A 220 7.20 6.12 -24.77
CA GLY A 220 7.35 5.33 -25.98
C GLY A 220 7.67 3.85 -25.73
N PHE A 221 6.95 3.21 -24.81
CA PHE A 221 7.09 1.77 -24.55
C PHE A 221 5.75 1.03 -24.54
N GLU A 222 5.81 -0.29 -24.61
CA GLU A 222 4.67 -1.18 -24.37
C GLU A 222 4.89 -1.96 -23.07
N TRP A 223 3.83 -2.10 -22.27
CA TRP A 223 3.84 -2.98 -21.09
C TRP A 223 3.75 -4.45 -21.49
N ASP A 224 4.11 -5.34 -20.57
CA ASP A 224 4.14 -6.77 -20.85
C ASP A 224 2.75 -7.31 -21.20
N ALA A 225 2.70 -8.14 -22.25
CA ALA A 225 1.46 -8.80 -22.67
C ALA A 225 1.00 -9.89 -21.68
N GLU A 226 1.91 -10.38 -20.84
CA GLU A 226 1.67 -11.38 -19.81
C GLU A 226 2.32 -10.93 -18.49
N PRO A 227 1.73 -11.20 -17.31
CA PRO A 227 2.33 -10.82 -16.05
C PRO A 227 3.63 -11.60 -15.76
N LEU A 228 4.60 -10.97 -15.11
CA LEU A 228 5.87 -11.62 -14.75
C LEU A 228 5.74 -12.73 -13.70
N ASP A 229 4.90 -12.55 -12.67
CA ASP A 229 4.78 -13.58 -11.63
C ASP A 229 4.04 -14.81 -12.18
N PRO A 230 4.43 -16.04 -11.83
CA PRO A 230 3.76 -17.24 -12.30
C PRO A 230 2.30 -17.30 -11.86
N ILE A 231 1.43 -17.85 -12.71
CA ILE A 231 0.04 -18.16 -12.34
C ILE A 231 0.07 -19.29 -11.31
N VAL A 232 -0.18 -18.98 -10.04
CA VAL A 232 -0.43 -20.00 -9.02
C VAL A 232 -1.79 -20.64 -9.34
N LYS A 233 -1.76 -21.80 -9.99
CA LYS A 233 -2.96 -22.62 -10.15
C LYS A 233 -3.30 -23.20 -8.78
N LEU A 234 -4.35 -22.69 -8.15
CA LEU A 234 -4.94 -23.37 -7.01
C LEU A 234 -5.49 -24.72 -7.49
N PRO A 235 -5.35 -25.80 -6.69
CA PRO A 235 -5.99 -27.07 -7.04
C PRO A 235 -7.48 -26.82 -7.22
N GLU A 236 -8.04 -27.30 -8.34
CA GLU A 236 -9.48 -27.27 -8.56
C GLU A 236 -10.16 -27.87 -7.33
N GLU A 237 -11.07 -27.11 -6.73
CA GLU A 237 -11.93 -27.60 -5.67
C GLU A 237 -12.69 -28.78 -6.28
N LYS A 238 -12.36 -30.00 -5.84
CA LYS A 238 -13.08 -31.18 -6.30
C LYS A 238 -14.50 -31.02 -5.76
N ASP A 239 -15.44 -30.72 -6.66
CA ASP A 239 -16.86 -30.84 -6.38
C ASP A 239 -17.15 -32.32 -6.11
N ASP A 240 -17.07 -32.70 -4.84
CA ASP A 240 -17.32 -34.05 -4.35
C ASP A 240 -18.81 -34.29 -4.07
N GLY A 241 -19.69 -33.40 -4.56
CA GLY A 241 -21.14 -33.63 -4.57
C GLY A 241 -21.75 -33.86 -3.18
N GLY A 242 -21.07 -33.39 -2.14
CA GLY A 242 -21.42 -33.62 -0.75
C GLY A 242 -21.55 -32.31 0.00
N ASN A 243 -22.75 -32.08 0.53
CA ASN A 243 -23.16 -31.00 1.42
C ASN A 243 -22.09 -30.62 2.47
N SER A 244 -21.15 -29.75 2.08
CA SER A 244 -20.07 -29.29 2.94
C SER A 244 -20.48 -27.97 3.58
N ILE A 245 -21.17 -28.07 4.71
CA ILE A 245 -21.16 -27.02 5.71
C ILE A 245 -19.72 -27.01 6.24
N SER A 246 -18.93 -26.02 5.84
CA SER A 246 -17.62 -25.76 6.42
C SER A 246 -17.80 -25.39 7.89
N ASN A 247 -17.82 -26.39 8.78
CA ASN A 247 -17.72 -26.18 10.20
C ASN A 247 -16.31 -25.64 10.49
N LEU A 248 -16.21 -24.33 10.65
CA LEU A 248 -15.02 -23.60 11.12
C LEU A 248 -14.63 -23.93 12.57
N VAL A 249 -14.95 -25.12 13.08
CA VAL A 249 -14.78 -25.50 14.49
C VAL A 249 -13.53 -26.34 14.74
N ASP A 250 -12.92 -26.96 13.72
CA ASP A 250 -11.71 -27.79 13.90
C ASP A 250 -10.41 -27.03 13.59
N ASN A 251 -10.30 -25.79 14.07
CA ASN A 251 -9.01 -25.12 14.17
C ASN A 251 -8.40 -25.41 15.56
N THR A 252 -7.37 -26.27 15.61
CA THR A 252 -6.68 -26.67 16.85
C THR A 252 -5.84 -25.58 17.50
N ASN A 253 -5.97 -24.32 17.06
CA ASN A 253 -5.32 -23.13 17.64
C ASN A 253 -6.30 -22.15 18.29
N TYR A 254 -7.53 -22.57 18.60
CA TYR A 254 -8.39 -21.78 19.47
C TYR A 254 -7.82 -21.78 20.90
N ASN A 255 -7.42 -20.61 21.37
CA ASN A 255 -7.06 -20.37 22.77
C ASN A 255 -8.19 -20.86 23.68
N ASN A 256 -7.94 -21.98 24.37
CA ASN A 256 -8.74 -22.45 25.48
C ASN A 256 -8.71 -21.40 26.60
N VAL A 257 -9.67 -20.47 26.60
CA VAL A 257 -10.09 -19.81 27.84
C VAL A 257 -10.95 -20.84 28.58
N GLY A 258 -10.27 -21.75 29.27
CA GLY A 258 -10.91 -22.79 30.07
C GLY A 258 -11.59 -22.19 31.29
N ASN A 259 -12.92 -22.31 31.34
CA ASN A 259 -13.65 -22.36 32.59
C ASN A 259 -13.15 -23.56 33.40
N ASN A 260 -12.62 -23.30 34.58
CA ASN A 260 -12.30 -24.31 35.57
C ASN A 260 -13.60 -24.95 36.08
N GLU A 261 -13.89 -26.17 35.64
CA GLU A 261 -14.63 -27.12 36.46
C GLU A 261 -13.85 -28.43 36.60
N ASN A 262 -13.54 -28.72 37.86
CA ASN A 262 -12.84 -29.90 38.34
C ASN A 262 -13.46 -31.19 37.83
N LYS A 263 -12.62 -32.13 37.38
CA LYS A 263 -12.78 -33.56 37.67
C LYS A 263 -11.45 -34.29 37.51
N ASN A 264 -11.02 -34.88 38.61
CA ASN A 264 -9.93 -35.84 38.73
C ASN A 264 -10.27 -37.11 37.95
N GLU A 265 -9.29 -37.71 37.26
CA GLU A 265 -8.99 -39.15 37.37
C GLU A 265 -7.69 -39.54 36.65
N GLU A 266 -7.14 -40.65 37.11
CA GLU A 266 -5.73 -41.06 37.10
C GLU A 266 -5.29 -41.94 35.91
N GLN A 267 -3.98 -41.82 35.60
CA GLN A 267 -2.98 -42.85 35.27
C GLN A 267 -3.04 -43.69 33.96
N GLY A 268 -1.90 -43.68 33.24
CA GLY A 268 -1.43 -44.82 32.42
C GLY A 268 -0.53 -44.44 31.22
N PRO A 269 0.74 -44.91 31.12
CA PRO A 269 1.75 -44.30 30.25
C PRO A 269 1.97 -45.01 28.91
N SER A 270 2.41 -44.28 27.87
CA SER A 270 3.11 -44.89 26.72
C SER A 270 3.98 -43.89 25.93
N ALA A 271 5.29 -44.13 26.03
CA ALA A 271 6.37 -43.95 25.04
C ALA A 271 6.43 -42.69 24.14
N SER A 272 7.32 -41.77 24.56
CA SER A 272 8.54 -41.35 23.83
C SER A 272 8.46 -41.12 22.31
N SER A 273 8.53 -39.85 21.92
CA SER A 273 9.35 -39.38 20.80
C SER A 273 9.99 -38.05 21.20
N ALA A 274 11.27 -38.12 21.56
CA ALA A 274 12.07 -36.95 21.95
C ALA A 274 12.34 -36.08 20.71
N ILE A 275 11.80 -34.86 20.70
CA ILE A 275 12.26 -33.79 19.80
C ILE A 275 13.31 -33.00 20.56
N THR A 276 14.55 -33.08 20.09
CA THR A 276 15.67 -32.25 20.55
C THR A 276 15.41 -30.79 20.16
N ILE A 277 15.00 -29.97 21.13
CA ILE A 277 14.95 -28.51 20.97
C ILE A 277 16.37 -27.99 21.14
N LYS A 278 17.00 -27.58 20.04
CA LYS A 278 18.19 -26.73 20.10
C LYS A 278 17.81 -25.39 20.73
N SER A 279 18.60 -25.01 21.72
CA SER A 279 18.58 -23.75 22.48
C SER A 279 18.08 -22.53 21.71
N ILE A 280 16.95 -21.97 22.14
CA ILE A 280 16.56 -20.60 21.82
C ILE A 280 17.32 -19.67 22.78
N ASN A 281 18.06 -18.73 22.20
CA ASN A 281 18.80 -17.70 22.93
C ASN A 281 17.85 -16.86 23.80
N VAL A 282 18.05 -16.95 25.12
CA VAL A 282 17.40 -16.10 26.12
C VAL A 282 18.03 -14.72 26.04
N SER A 283 17.47 -13.84 25.22
CA SER A 283 17.78 -12.39 25.27
C SER A 283 16.56 -11.49 25.07
N PHE A 284 15.36 -12.06 24.93
CA PHE A 284 14.13 -11.27 24.69
C PHE A 284 13.23 -11.05 25.91
N VAL A 285 13.63 -11.51 27.10
CA VAL A 285 12.80 -11.42 28.32
C VAL A 285 13.11 -10.17 29.17
N PHE A 286 14.17 -9.40 28.87
CA PHE A 286 14.55 -8.24 29.67
C PHE A 286 13.97 -6.89 29.23
N VAL A 287 13.30 -6.81 28.07
CA VAL A 287 12.81 -5.52 27.53
C VAL A 287 11.40 -5.15 28.04
N ILE A 288 10.63 -6.10 28.59
CA ILE A 288 9.25 -5.85 29.03
C ILE A 288 9.17 -5.33 30.48
N LEU A 289 10.23 -5.48 31.29
CA LEU A 289 10.19 -5.08 32.71
C LEU A 289 10.58 -3.62 32.97
N THR A 290 11.23 -2.92 32.04
CA THR A 290 11.65 -1.52 32.22
C THR A 290 10.59 -0.51 31.80
N SER A 291 9.66 -0.88 30.90
CA SER A 291 8.58 0.00 30.43
C SER A 291 7.51 0.26 31.48
N LEU A 292 7.33 -0.66 32.44
CA LEU A 292 6.33 -0.55 33.52
C LEU A 292 6.77 0.34 34.69
N VAL A 293 8.07 0.66 34.82
CA VAL A 293 8.59 1.48 35.93
C VAL A 293 8.72 2.96 35.55
N LEU A 294 8.79 3.30 34.26
CA LEU A 294 8.89 4.70 33.81
C LEU A 294 7.54 5.37 33.51
N GLY A 295 6.43 4.63 33.50
CA GLY A 295 5.07 5.16 33.33
C GLY A 295 4.42 5.73 34.59
N LEU A 296 5.15 5.82 35.71
CA LEU A 296 4.63 6.36 36.99
C LEU A 296 5.16 7.75 37.34
N TYR A 297 5.88 8.41 36.43
CA TYR A 297 6.31 9.81 36.59
C TYR A 297 6.21 10.60 35.28
N ILE A 298 5.01 10.68 34.70
CA ILE A 298 4.51 11.83 33.90
C ILE A 298 3.04 12.03 34.25
#